data_AF-A0A529C8Q6-F1
#
_entry.id   AF-A0A529C8Q6-F1
#
_cell.length_a   1.000
_cell.length_b   1.000
_cell.length_c   1.000
_cell.angle_alpha   90.00
_cell.angle_beta   90.00
_cell.angle_gamma   90.00
#
_symmetry.space_group_name_H-M   'P 1'
#
loop_
_entity.id
_entity.type
_entity.pdbx_description
1 polymer ?
#
loop_
_entity_poly.entity_id
_entity_poly.type
_entity_poly.pdbx_seq_one_letter_code
_entity_poly.pdbx_strand_id
1 'polypeptide(L)'
;DKDTGAASGINNAVSRIGGLIAVAAMGSLAAWVYAGVLGTETGSGIPGFGEPPSAGLAPGLDAARLAASDAAFAAVAAVTALLCLLSAITAWTTVSGERLPWARDTANQQS
;
A
#
# COMPACT_ATOMS: atom_id res chain seq x y z
N ASP A 1 35.11 3.91 15.09
CA ASP A 1 33.83 3.96 14.36
C ASP A 1 33.11 2.61 14.50
N LYS A 2 32.46 2.39 15.65
CA LYS A 2 31.80 1.12 16.04
C LYS A 2 30.28 1.31 16.14
N ASP A 3 29.85 2.55 16.32
CA ASP A 3 28.45 2.93 16.55
C ASP A 3 27.66 3.04 15.23
N THR A 4 28.35 3.32 14.12
CA THR A 4 27.77 3.42 12.77
C THR A 4 27.21 2.09 12.25
N GLY A 5 27.83 0.95 12.62
CA GLY A 5 27.33 -0.39 12.28
C GLY A 5 26.12 -0.83 13.10
N ALA A 6 26.04 -0.43 14.38
CA ALA A 6 24.90 -0.73 15.25
C ALA A 6 23.66 0.11 14.89
N ALA A 7 23.85 1.37 14.49
CA ALA A 7 22.78 2.26 14.05
C ALA A 7 22.08 1.78 12.76
N SER A 8 22.83 1.26 11.78
CA SER A 8 22.27 0.68 10.55
C SER A 8 21.45 -0.60 10.81
N GLY A 9 21.90 -1.44 11.75
CA GLY A 9 21.17 -2.64 12.17
C GLY A 9 19.81 -2.33 12.77
N ILE A 10 19.73 -1.27 13.60
CA ILE A 10 18.47 -0.80 14.21
C ILE A 10 17.50 -0.32 13.12
N ASN A 11 17.94 0.50 12.16
CA ASN A 11 17.08 0.98 11.07
C ASN A 11 16.58 -0.14 10.15
N ASN A 12 17.40 -1.18 9.93
CA ASN A 12 16.97 -2.35 9.16
C ASN A 12 15.86 -3.13 9.89
N ALA A 13 16.03 -3.36 11.19
CA ALA A 13 15.02 -4.04 12.02
C ALA A 13 13.71 -3.23 12.09
N VAL A 14 13.80 -1.91 12.33
CA VAL A 14 12.65 -1.01 12.37
C VAL A 14 11.92 -0.99 11.03
N SER A 15 12.63 -0.99 9.90
CA SER A 15 12.02 -1.03 8.57
C SER A 15 11.24 -2.33 8.33
N ARG A 16 11.75 -3.48 8.78
CA ARG A 16 11.04 -4.77 8.66
C ARG A 16 9.78 -4.78 9.49
N ILE A 17 9.87 -4.33 10.74
CA ILE A 17 8.71 -4.24 11.63
C ILE A 17 7.68 -3.28 11.06
N GLY A 18 8.11 -2.11 10.58
CA GLY A 18 7.25 -1.14 9.90
C GLY A 18 6.55 -1.73 8.68
N GLY A 19 7.27 -2.49 7.85
CA GLY A 19 6.69 -3.20 6.71
C GLY A 19 5.64 -4.24 7.12
N LEU A 20 5.89 -5.02 8.17
CA LEU A 20 4.92 -6.01 8.68
C LEU A 20 3.68 -5.35 9.29
N ILE A 21 3.86 -4.25 10.03
CA ILE A 21 2.75 -3.46 10.57
C ILE A 21 1.90 -2.89 9.42
N ALA A 22 2.54 -2.36 8.39
CA ALA A 22 1.84 -1.84 7.21
C ALA A 22 1.03 -2.94 6.51
N VAL A 23 1.58 -4.15 6.35
CA VAL A 23 0.86 -5.29 5.78
C VAL A 23 -0.34 -5.68 6.64
N ALA A 24 -0.18 -5.75 7.97
CA ALA A 24 -1.28 -6.06 8.88
C ALA A 24 -2.39 -4.98 8.85
N ALA A 25 -2.00 -3.71 8.74
CA ALA A 25 -2.93 -2.60 8.60
C ALA A 25 -3.72 -2.68 7.27
N MET A 26 -3.07 -3.05 6.16
CA MET A 26 -3.75 -3.25 4.87
C MET A 26 -4.73 -4.43 4.91
N GLY A 27 -4.37 -5.52 5.59
CA GLY A 27 -5.30 -6.64 5.82
C GLY A 27 -6.53 -6.22 6.65
N SER A 28 -6.31 -5.39 7.68
CA SER A 28 -7.39 -4.86 8.51
C SER A 28 -8.32 -3.91 7.74
N LEU A 29 -7.75 -3.06 6.88
CA LEU A 29 -8.51 -2.19 5.97
C LEU A 29 -9.37 -3.02 5.02
N ALA A 30 -8.80 -4.06 4.41
CA ALA A 30 -9.53 -4.94 3.50
C ALA A 30 -10.70 -5.65 4.21
N ALA A 31 -10.48 -6.18 5.41
CA ALA A 31 -11.54 -6.80 6.21
C ALA A 31 -12.63 -5.80 6.61
N TRP A 32 -12.26 -4.56 6.95
CA TRP A 32 -13.22 -3.51 7.30
C TRP A 32 -14.08 -3.07 6.11
N VAL A 33 -13.47 -2.86 4.94
CA VAL A 33 -14.21 -2.51 3.70
C VAL A 33 -15.13 -3.66 3.28
N TYR A 34 -14.63 -4.90 3.33
CA TYR A 34 -15.42 -6.09 3.04
C TYR A 34 -16.67 -6.18 3.94
N ALA A 35 -16.50 -6.01 5.25
CA ALA A 35 -17.62 -5.99 6.20
C ALA A 35 -18.57 -4.81 5.96
N GLY A 36 -18.04 -3.64 5.59
CA GLY A 36 -18.84 -2.47 5.25
C GLY A 36 -19.72 -2.66 4.02
N VAL A 37 -19.24 -3.37 3.00
CA VAL A 37 -20.01 -3.66 1.77
C VAL A 37 -21.10 -4.71 2.02
N LEU A 38 -20.80 -5.72 2.84
CA LEU A 38 -21.80 -6.74 3.23
C LEU A 38 -22.82 -6.23 4.26
N GLY A 39 -22.52 -5.14 4.96
CA GLY A 39 -23.39 -4.59 6.00
C GLY A 39 -23.64 -5.57 7.15
N THR A 40 -24.81 -5.48 7.79
CA THR A 40 -25.23 -6.39 8.88
C THR A 40 -25.56 -7.81 8.42
N GLU A 41 -25.42 -8.12 7.13
CA GLU A 41 -25.71 -9.45 6.56
C GLU A 41 -24.62 -10.49 6.84
N THR A 42 -23.59 -10.12 7.60
CA THR A 42 -22.59 -11.05 8.16
C THR A 42 -23.20 -12.16 9.02
N GLY A 43 -24.48 -12.09 9.38
CA GLY A 43 -25.26 -13.21 9.95
C GLY A 43 -25.74 -14.28 8.97
N SER A 44 -25.59 -14.09 7.65
CA SER A 44 -26.17 -14.93 6.58
C SER A 44 -25.34 -16.16 6.18
N GLY A 45 -24.28 -16.50 6.91
CA GLY A 45 -23.37 -17.60 6.52
C GLY A 45 -22.41 -17.25 5.39
N ILE A 46 -22.22 -15.97 5.10
CA ILE A 46 -21.18 -15.48 4.17
C ILE A 46 -19.83 -15.51 4.92
N PRO A 47 -18.79 -16.17 4.37
CA PRO A 47 -17.47 -16.24 5.01
C PRO A 47 -16.83 -14.86 5.14
N GLY A 48 -15.92 -14.72 6.10
CA GLY A 48 -15.11 -13.50 6.26
C GLY A 48 -14.15 -13.27 5.09
N PHE A 49 -13.57 -12.07 5.01
CA PHE A 49 -12.54 -11.78 4.01
C PHE A 49 -11.35 -12.74 4.17
N GLY A 50 -11.01 -13.49 3.11
CA GLY A 50 -9.94 -14.48 3.11
C GLY A 50 -10.30 -15.87 3.64
N GLU A 51 -11.52 -16.08 4.16
CA GLU A 51 -12.00 -17.39 4.60
C GLU A 51 -12.57 -18.19 3.40
N PRO A 52 -12.25 -19.49 3.27
CA PRO A 52 -12.83 -20.32 2.22
C PRO A 52 -14.36 -20.39 2.31
N PRO A 53 -15.08 -20.31 1.17
CA PRO A 53 -16.52 -20.51 1.17
C PRO A 53 -16.87 -21.96 1.51
N SER A 54 -17.93 -22.13 2.30
CA SER A 54 -18.52 -23.45 2.54
C SER A 54 -19.07 -24.02 1.24
N ALA A 55 -18.92 -25.33 1.02
CA ALA A 55 -19.43 -25.98 -0.17
C ALA A 55 -20.96 -25.81 -0.26
N GLY A 56 -21.45 -25.30 -1.39
CA GLY A 56 -22.88 -25.08 -1.63
C GLY A 56 -23.41 -23.69 -1.26
N LEU A 57 -22.56 -22.66 -1.18
CA LEU A 57 -23.01 -21.27 -0.98
C LEU A 57 -23.98 -20.86 -2.10
N ALA A 58 -25.13 -20.28 -1.71
CA ALA A 58 -26.15 -19.87 -2.68
C ALA A 58 -25.59 -18.83 -3.67
N PRO A 59 -26.00 -18.84 -4.96
CA PRO A 59 -25.43 -17.96 -5.99
C PRO A 59 -25.48 -16.46 -5.65
N GLY A 60 -26.54 -16.00 -4.98
CA GLY A 60 -26.67 -14.61 -4.55
C GLY A 60 -25.68 -14.22 -3.44
N LEU A 61 -25.39 -15.14 -2.52
CA LEU A 61 -24.43 -14.95 -1.44
C LEU A 61 -22.99 -14.98 -1.96
N ASP A 62 -22.71 -15.83 -2.94
CA ASP A 62 -21.39 -15.87 -3.58
C ASP A 62 -21.13 -14.61 -4.43
N ALA A 63 -22.15 -14.10 -5.14
CA ALA A 63 -22.05 -12.83 -5.85
C ALA A 63 -21.79 -11.64 -4.91
N ALA A 64 -22.46 -11.60 -3.75
CA ALA A 64 -22.22 -10.58 -2.73
C ALA A 64 -20.80 -10.67 -2.15
N ARG A 65 -20.31 -11.88 -1.87
CA ARG A 65 -18.94 -12.14 -1.41
C ARG A 65 -17.89 -11.65 -2.43
N LEU A 66 -18.11 -11.92 -3.71
CA LEU A 66 -17.22 -11.48 -4.79
C LEU A 66 -17.19 -9.95 -4.90
N ALA A 67 -18.36 -9.31 -4.93
CA ALA A 67 -18.45 -7.84 -4.99
C ALA A 67 -17.77 -7.16 -3.78
N ALA A 68 -17.94 -7.72 -2.58
CA ALA A 68 -17.27 -7.22 -1.38
C ALA A 68 -15.75 -7.45 -1.41
N SER A 69 -15.30 -8.56 -1.99
CA SER A 69 -13.87 -8.85 -2.19
C SER A 69 -13.25 -7.86 -3.17
N ASP A 70 -13.90 -7.60 -4.29
CA ASP A 70 -13.46 -6.62 -5.30
C ASP A 70 -13.35 -5.21 -4.70
N ALA A 71 -14.32 -4.81 -3.89
CA ALA A 71 -14.28 -3.53 -3.18
C ALA A 71 -13.11 -3.45 -2.19
N ALA A 72 -12.84 -4.52 -1.45
CA ALA A 72 -11.70 -4.59 -0.52
C ALA A 72 -10.35 -4.47 -1.27
N PHE A 73 -10.19 -5.17 -2.40
CA PHE A 73 -9.00 -5.03 -3.25
C PHE A 73 -8.87 -3.63 -3.86
N ALA A 74 -9.98 -3.06 -4.33
CA ALA A 74 -10.00 -1.70 -4.87
C ALA A 74 -9.57 -0.67 -3.83
N ALA A 75 -10.00 -0.82 -2.57
CA ALA A 75 -9.58 0.06 -1.48
C ALA A 75 -8.07 -0.02 -1.21
N VAL A 76 -7.50 -1.23 -1.15
CA VAL A 76 -6.05 -1.43 -0.99
C VAL A 76 -5.27 -0.79 -2.15
N ALA A 77 -5.74 -0.99 -3.38
CA ALA A 77 -5.14 -0.38 -4.57
C ALA A 77 -5.21 1.16 -4.52
N ALA A 78 -6.36 1.73 -4.14
CA ALA A 78 -6.56 3.16 -4.03
C ALA A 78 -5.63 3.79 -2.97
N VAL A 79 -5.49 3.15 -1.81
CA VAL A 79 -4.56 3.63 -0.77
C VAL A 79 -3.11 3.57 -1.26
N THR A 80 -2.73 2.49 -1.94
CA THR A 80 -1.38 2.38 -2.52
C THR A 80 -1.13 3.47 -3.56
N ALA A 81 -2.10 3.73 -4.44
CA ALA A 81 -2.01 4.79 -5.43
C ALA A 81 -1.87 6.17 -4.79
N LEU A 82 -2.63 6.44 -3.72
CA LEU A 82 -2.53 7.68 -2.96
C LEU A 82 -1.14 7.85 -2.32
N LEU A 83 -0.59 6.80 -1.70
CA LEU A 83 0.76 6.83 -1.13
C LEU A 83 1.83 7.07 -2.21
N CYS A 84 1.69 6.45 -3.38
CA CYS A 84 2.57 6.69 -4.53
C CYS A 84 2.49 8.15 -5.02
N LEU A 85 1.28 8.71 -5.10
CA LEU A 85 1.08 10.11 -5.49
C LEU A 85 1.73 11.08 -4.49
N LEU A 86 1.53 10.85 -3.19
CA LEU A 86 2.17 11.65 -2.14
C LEU A 86 3.70 11.53 -2.21
N SER A 87 4.23 10.33 -2.44
CA SER A 87 5.66 10.11 -2.64
C SER A 87 6.19 10.92 -3.82
N ALA A 88 5.51 10.88 -4.98
CA ALA A 88 5.88 11.65 -6.16
C ALA A 88 5.86 13.17 -5.90
N ILE A 89 4.85 13.68 -5.17
CA ILE A 89 4.76 15.10 -4.80
C ILE A 89 5.95 15.49 -3.90
N THR A 90 6.23 14.71 -2.85
CA THR A 90 7.36 15.01 -1.95
C THR A 90 8.69 14.97 -2.67
N ALA A 91 8.93 13.96 -3.51
CA ALA A 91 10.11 13.88 -4.38
C ALA A 91 10.21 15.11 -5.29
N TRP A 92 9.14 15.48 -5.97
CA TRP A 92 9.11 16.66 -6.85
C TRP A 92 9.45 17.96 -6.12
N THR A 93 8.89 18.16 -4.92
CA THR A 93 9.13 19.39 -4.13
C THR A 93 10.52 19.45 -3.49
N THR A 94 11.21 18.31 -3.34
CA THR A 94 12.52 18.22 -2.67
C THR A 94 13.71 18.18 -3.63
N VAL A 95 13.49 17.79 -4.89
CA VAL A 95 14.52 17.85 -5.93
C VAL A 95 14.81 19.32 -6.24
N SER A 96 15.94 19.82 -5.73
CA SER A 96 16.47 21.13 -6.10
C SER A 96 16.86 21.11 -7.58
N GLY A 97 16.36 22.06 -8.37
CA GLY A 97 16.66 22.21 -9.81
C GLY A 97 18.09 22.68 -10.09
N GLU A 98 19.09 22.13 -9.40
CA GLU A 98 20.48 22.46 -9.63
C GLU A 98 20.86 21.98 -11.03
N ARG A 99 21.20 22.94 -11.90
CA ARG A 99 21.75 22.63 -13.22
C ARG A 99 22.98 21.76 -13.02
N LEU A 100 22.94 20.57 -13.63
CA LEU A 100 24.07 19.65 -13.68
C LEU A 100 25.35 20.42 -14.02
N PRO A 101 26.44 20.26 -13.26
CA PRO A 101 27.62 21.13 -13.37
C PRO A 101 28.26 21.12 -14.77
N TRP A 102 28.07 20.04 -15.53
CA TRP A 102 28.58 19.86 -16.88
C TRP A 102 27.82 20.62 -17.98
N ALA A 103 26.67 21.24 -17.67
CA ALA A 103 25.95 22.07 -18.66
C ALA A 103 26.62 23.44 -18.92
N ARG A 104 27.61 23.83 -18.09
CA ARG A 104 28.38 25.07 -18.29
C ARG A 104 29.59 24.88 -19.22
N ASP A 105 30.16 23.68 -19.27
CA ASP A 105 31.41 23.45 -19.98
C ASP A 105 31.24 23.41 -21.51
N THR A 106 30.07 23.00 -22.00
CA THR A 106 29.79 22.95 -23.44
C THR A 106 29.57 24.33 -24.06
N ALA A 107 29.09 25.31 -23.29
CA ALA A 107 28.87 26.69 -23.76
C ALA A 107 30.16 27.50 -23.87
N ASN A 108 31.16 27.23 -23.02
CA ASN A 108 32.44 27.95 -23.01
C ASN A 108 33.50 27.35 -23.96
N GLN A 109 33.23 26.20 -24.59
CA GLN A 109 34.14 25.63 -25.59
C GLN A 109 33.82 26.05 -27.04
N GLN A 110 32.81 26.89 -27.26
CA GLN A 110 32.40 27.35 -28.60
C GLN A 110 32.65 28.85 -28.87
N SER A 111 33.28 29.59 -27.95
CA SER A 111 33.63 31.01 -28.13
C SER A 111 35.11 31.23 -28.38
#